data_AF-A0A6J5DIM5-F1
#
_entry.id   AF-A0A6J5DIM5-F1
#
_cell.length_a   1.000
_cell.length_b   1.000
_cell.length_c   1.000
_cell.angle_alpha   90.00
_cell.angle_beta   90.00
_cell.angle_gamma   90.00
#
_symmetry.space_group_name_H-M   'P 1'
#
loop_
_entity.id
_entity.type
_entity.pdbx_description
1 polymer ?
#
loop_
_entity_poly.entity_id
_entity_poly.type
_entity_poly.pdbx_seq_one_letter_code
_entity_poly.pdbx_strand_id
1 'polypeptide(L)' 'MNHYQLETDIQHLEQVLTHISANDRIPLSYWRKRVDSVTSAASVPSQRSRVQKLNEALLALEARARS' A
#
# COMPACT_ATOMS: atom_id res chain seq x y z
N MET A 1 -8.54 -0.31 -14.02
CA MET A 1 -8.83 0.66 -12.94
C MET A 1 -8.91 2.04 -13.57
N ASN A 2 -9.92 2.85 -13.26
CA ASN A 2 -9.97 4.25 -13.72
C ASN A 2 -8.88 5.07 -13.00
N HIS A 3 -8.29 6.08 -13.62
CA HIS A 3 -7.26 6.93 -13.03
C HIS A 3 -7.73 7.57 -11.71
N TYR A 4 -9.00 8.00 -11.64
CA TYR A 4 -9.59 8.52 -10.42
C TYR A 4 -9.65 7.47 -9.30
N GLN A 5 -10.06 6.26 -9.65
CA GLN A 5 -10.11 5.14 -8.70
C GLN A 5 -8.71 4.79 -8.19
N LEU A 6 -7.71 4.80 -9.06
CA LEU A 6 -6.31 4.55 -8.69
C LEU A 6 -5.81 5.59 -7.69
N GLU A 7 -6.08 6.87 -7.93
CA GLU A 7 -5.71 7.93 -6.99
C GLU A 7 -6.41 7.78 -5.64
N THR A 8 -7.71 7.47 -5.64
CA THR A 8 -8.46 7.19 -4.41
C THR A 8 -7.86 6.00 -3.64
N ASP A 9 -7.52 4.92 -4.33
CA ASP A 9 -6.93 3.74 -3.72
C ASP A 9 -5.52 4.02 -3.16
N ILE A 10 -4.68 4.78 -3.87
CA ILE A 10 -3.36 5.19 -3.38
C ILE A 10 -3.52 6.04 -2.12
N GLN A 11 -4.41 7.05 -2.15
CA GLN A 11 -4.65 7.92 -0.99
C GLN A 11 -5.21 7.14 0.21
N HIS A 12 -6.09 6.19 -0.03
CA HIS A 12 -6.62 5.32 1.01
C HIS A 12 -5.51 4.46 1.62
N LEU A 13 -4.64 3.87 0.80
CA LEU A 13 -3.50 3.09 1.30
C LEU A 13 -2.51 3.94 2.09
N GLU A 14 -2.27 5.20 1.68
CA GLU A 14 -1.43 6.14 2.43
C GLU A 14 -1.96 6.39 3.84
N GLN A 15 -3.28 6.51 4.00
CA GLN A 15 -3.91 6.70 5.31
C GLN A 15 -3.99 5.41 6.12
N VAL A 16 -4.35 4.29 5.50
CA VAL A 16 -4.54 3.04 6.23
C VAL A 16 -3.20 2.45 6.66
N LEU A 17 -2.17 2.47 5.81
CA LEU A 17 -0.86 1.90 6.17
C LEU A 17 -0.20 2.62 7.37
N THR A 18 -0.54 3.88 7.64
CA THR A 18 -0.05 4.59 8.84
C THR A 18 -0.77 4.19 10.12
N HIS A 19 -1.96 3.60 10.03
CA HIS A 19 -2.78 3.22 11.17
C HIS A 19 -2.82 1.71 11.44
N ILE A 20 -2.42 0.87 10.50
CA ILE A 20 -2.42 -0.57 10.71
C ILE A 20 -1.25 -1.03 11.59
N SER A 21 -1.55 -2.03 12.40
CA SER A 21 -0.56 -2.80 13.17
C SER A 21 -0.42 -4.21 12.59
N ALA A 22 0.66 -4.91 12.93
CA ALA A 22 0.87 -6.30 12.54
C ALA A 22 -0.25 -7.25 13.03
N ASN A 23 -1.01 -6.84 14.05
CA ASN A 23 -2.06 -7.63 14.68
C ASN A 23 -3.48 -7.16 14.29
N ASP A 24 -3.60 -6.44 13.17
CA ASP A 24 -4.90 -5.99 12.69
C ASP A 24 -5.79 -7.14 12.21
N ARG A 25 -7.10 -6.86 12.16
CA ARG A 25 -8.11 -7.82 11.67
C ARG A 25 -7.88 -8.25 10.22
N ILE A 26 -7.17 -7.43 9.45
CA ILE A 26 -6.88 -7.68 8.04
C ILE A 26 -5.41 -8.11 7.92
N PRO A 27 -5.14 -9.31 7.37
CA PRO A 27 -3.78 -9.84 7.30
C PRO A 27 -2.91 -9.00 6.37
N LEU A 28 -1.61 -8.90 6.67
CA LEU A 28 -0.64 -8.16 5.86
C LEU A 28 -0.59 -8.64 4.40
N SER A 29 -0.89 -9.93 4.16
CA SER A 29 -0.99 -10.50 2.80
C SER A 29 -2.10 -9.86 1.96
N TYR A 30 -3.18 -9.39 2.58
CA TYR A 30 -4.23 -8.64 1.89
C TYR A 30 -3.72 -7.26 1.46
N TRP A 31 -3.05 -6.54 2.38
CA TRP A 31 -2.45 -5.23 2.08
C TRP A 31 -1.38 -5.33 1.00
N ARG A 32 -0.57 -6.39 1.02
CA ARG A 32 0.40 -6.68 -0.04
C ARG A 32 -0.25 -6.77 -1.41
N LYS A 33 -1.30 -7.58 -1.55
CA LYS A 33 -2.03 -7.69 -2.82
C LYS A 33 -2.60 -6.35 -3.30
N ARG A 34 -3.06 -5.49 -2.38
CA ARG A 34 -3.56 -4.15 -2.71
C ARG A 34 -2.45 -3.22 -3.19
N VAL A 35 -1.30 -3.22 -2.50
CA VAL A 35 -0.12 -2.43 -2.91
C VAL A 35 0.41 -2.90 -4.26
N ASP A 36 0.48 -4.21 -4.51
CA ASP A 36 0.92 -4.77 -5.80
C ASP A 36 -0.01 -4.34 -6.95
N SER A 37 -1.33 -4.32 -6.70
CA SER A 37 -2.32 -3.88 -7.67
C SER A 37 -2.13 -2.41 -8.06
N VAL A 38 -1.98 -1.49 -7.09
CA VAL A 38 -1.73 -0.07 -7.41
C VAL A 38 -0.34 0.15 -8.00
N THR A 39 0.65 -0.68 -7.65
CA THR A 39 2.00 -0.63 -8.25
C THR A 39 1.94 -0.95 -9.74
N SER A 40 1.21 -2.01 -10.10
CA SER A 40 1.04 -2.39 -11.51
C SER A 40 0.27 -1.36 -12.34
N ALA A 41 -0.62 -0.59 -11.71
CA ALA A 41 -1.45 0.42 -12.36
C ALA A 41 -0.80 1.82 -12.41
N ALA A 42 0.17 2.11 -11.54
CA ALA A 42 0.83 3.40 -11.42
C ALA A 42 1.58 3.79 -12.70
N SER A 43 1.01 4.72 -13.46
CA SER A 43 1.52 5.08 -14.78
C SER A 43 2.32 6.38 -14.79
N VAL A 44 1.97 7.34 -13.92
CA VAL A 44 2.64 8.64 -13.85
C VAL A 44 3.72 8.69 -12.75
N PRO A 45 4.76 9.55 -12.89
CA PRO A 45 5.85 9.60 -11.91
C PRO A 45 5.41 9.86 -10.47
N SER A 46 4.43 10.76 -10.26
CA SER A 46 3.89 11.06 -8.93
C SER A 46 3.26 9.85 -8.25
N GLN A 47 2.49 9.04 -9.00
CA GLN A 47 1.92 7.78 -8.52
C GLN A 47 3.02 6.80 -8.15
N ARG A 48 4.01 6.61 -9.02
CA ARG A 48 5.11 5.67 -8.77
C ARG A 48 5.88 6.01 -7.50
N SER A 49 6.22 7.28 -7.29
CA SER A 49 6.90 7.72 -6.06
C SER A 49 6.08 7.47 -4.80
N ARG A 50 4.76 7.69 -4.86
CA ARG A 50 3.87 7.43 -3.72
C ARG A 50 3.72 5.95 -3.44
N VAL A 51 3.51 5.14 -4.47
CA VAL A 51 3.38 3.69 -4.34
C VAL A 51 4.68 3.04 -3.85
N GLN A 52 5.84 3.55 -4.26
CA GLN A 52 7.12 3.10 -3.71
C GLN A 52 7.18 3.28 -2.19
N LYS A 53 6.75 4.43 -1.66
CA LYS A 53 6.70 4.67 -0.21
C LYS A 53 5.73 3.72 0.50
N LEU A 54 4.58 3.42 -0.12
CA LEU A 54 3.63 2.43 0.42
C LEU A 54 4.28 1.04 0.52
N ASN A 55 5.04 0.65 -0.50
CA ASN A 55 5.74 -0.63 -0.51
C ASN A 55 6.81 -0.70 0.59
N GLU A 56 7.61 0.35 0.75
CA GLU A 56 8.61 0.45 1.82
C GLU A 56 7.97 0.39 3.21
N ALA A 57 6.87 1.11 3.43
CA ALA A 57 6.13 1.09 4.70
C ALA A 57 5.56 -0.31 5.02
N LEU A 58 5.00 -0.99 4.02
CA LEU A 58 4.47 -2.34 4.18
C LEU A 58 5.59 -3.37 4.45
N LEU A 59 6.72 -3.26 3.76
CA LEU A 59 7.89 -4.12 4.02
C LEU A 59 8.39 -3.97 5.46
N ALA A 60 8.47 -2.73 5.97
CA ALA A 60 8.84 -2.47 7.35
C ALA A 60 7.82 -3.02 8.36
N LEU A 61 6.53 -2.98 8.03
CA LEU A 61 5.48 -3.58 8.87
C LEU A 61 5.56 -5.10 8.90
N GLU A 62 5.77 -5.74 7.75
CA GLU A 62 5.95 -7.18 7.68
C GLU A 62 7.23 -7.66 8.37
N ALA A 63 8.32 -6.89 8.31
CA ALA A 63 9.54 -7.20 9.05
C ALA A 63 9.29 -7.20 10.56
N ARG A 64 8.55 -6.20 11.07
CA ARG A 64 8.13 -6.12 12.49
C ARG A 64 7.15 -7.22 12.90
N ALA A 65 6.34 -7.72 11.97
CA ALA A 65 5.40 -8.82 12.24
C ALA A 65 6.09 -10.19 12.33
N ARG A 66 7.29 -10.32 11.75
CA ARG A 66 8.10 -11.55 11.76
C ARG A 66 9.10 -11.62 12.91
N SER A 67 9.36 -10.51 13.58
CA SER A 67 10.24 -10.42 14.76
C SER A 67 9.49 -10.76 16.04
#